data_AF-A0A507FPZ6-F1
#
_entry.id   AF-A0A507FPZ6-F1
#
_cell.length_a   1.000
_cell.length_b   1.000
_cell.length_c   1.000
_cell.angle_alpha   90.00
_cell.angle_beta   90.00
_cell.angle_gamma   90.00
#
_symmetry.space_group_name_H-M   'P 1'
#
loop_
_entity.id
_entity.type
_entity.pdbx_description
1 polymer ?
#
loop_
_entity_poly.entity_id
_entity_poly.type
_entity_poly.pdbx_seq_one_letter_code
_entity_poly.pdbx_strand_id
1 'polypeptide(L)' 'MASLSPECTPLKDAYYACFNKWYADELLKGSFSGTKKATVSDECQELFTTYKACVWRAIKEKKIDDLIHEARKDDPEHKQ' A
#
# COMPACT_ATOMS: atom_id res chain seq x y z
N MET A 1 2.12 4.81 -14.06
CA MET A 1 3.25 5.35 -13.25
C MET A 1 4.20 4.20 -12.98
N ALA A 2 5.53 4.35 -13.10
CA ALA A 2 6.46 3.25 -12.77
C ALA A 2 6.61 3.05 -11.25
N SER A 3 7.00 1.86 -10.81
CA SER A 3 7.46 1.64 -9.42
C SER A 3 8.93 2.05 -9.25
N LEU A 4 9.44 2.03 -8.02
CA LEU A 4 10.84 2.32 -7.70
C LEU A 4 11.82 1.37 -8.42
N SER A 5 11.42 0.11 -8.59
CA SER A 5 12.09 -0.87 -9.45
C SER A 5 11.12 -1.29 -10.58
N PRO A 6 11.58 -1.40 -11.84
CA PRO A 6 10.75 -1.81 -12.97
C PRO A 6 10.03 -3.14 -12.72
N GLU A 7 10.70 -4.10 -12.07
CA GLU A 7 10.16 -5.43 -11.75
C GLU A 7 8.94 -5.38 -10.82
N CYS A 8 8.82 -4.35 -9.99
CA CYS A 8 7.69 -4.17 -9.09
C CYS A 8 6.51 -3.46 -9.75
N THR A 9 6.64 -2.99 -10.99
CA THR A 9 5.59 -2.22 -11.68
C THR A 9 4.34 -3.05 -11.96
N PRO A 10 4.42 -4.28 -12.48
CA PRO A 10 3.23 -5.12 -12.69
C PRO A 10 2.48 -5.42 -11.38
N LEU A 11 3.23 -5.71 -10.30
CA LEU A 11 2.67 -5.95 -8.96
C LEU A 11 1.97 -4.70 -8.41
N LYS A 12 2.57 -3.53 -8.64
CA LYS A 12 1.97 -2.26 -8.25
C LYS A 12 0.65 -2.02 -8.98
N ASP A 13 0.63 -2.21 -10.29
CA ASP A 13 -0.54 -1.92 -11.10
C ASP A 13 -1.71 -2.85 -10.72
N ALA A 14 -1.43 -4.13 -10.45
CA ALA A 14 -2.42 -5.08 -9.94
C ALA A 14 -2.96 -4.66 -8.56
N TYR A 15 -2.08 -4.35 -7.60
CA TYR A 15 -2.49 -3.87 -6.28
C TYR A 15 -3.28 -2.55 -6.36
N TYR A 16 -2.84 -1.62 -7.21
CA TYR A 16 -3.48 -0.31 -7.35
C TYR A 16 -4.89 -0.40 -7.93
N ALA A 17 -5.11 -1.29 -8.91
CA ALA A 17 -6.45 -1.58 -9.41
C ALA A 17 -7.37 -2.13 -8.31
N CYS A 18 -6.86 -3.07 -7.50
CA CYS A 18 -7.59 -3.65 -6.36
C CYS A 18 -7.93 -2.57 -5.31
N PHE A 19 -6.93 -1.77 -4.93
CA PHE A 19 -7.05 -0.70 -3.96
C PHE A 19 -8.06 0.36 -4.39
N ASN A 20 -8.01 0.84 -5.64
CA ASN A 20 -8.93 1.87 -6.12
C ASN A 20 -10.38 1.40 -6.11
N LYS A 21 -10.63 0.15 -6.48
CA LYS A 21 -11.95 -0.46 -6.39
C LYS A 21 -12.43 -0.51 -4.94
N TRP A 22 -11.62 -1.06 -4.05
CA TRP A 22 -11.93 -1.10 -2.62
C TRP A 22 -12.15 0.29 -2.02
N TYR A 23 -11.32 1.27 -2.37
CA TYR A 23 -11.41 2.64 -1.89
C TYR A 23 -12.73 3.28 -2.31
N ALA A 24 -13.12 3.14 -3.59
CA ALA A 24 -14.37 3.69 -4.10
C ALA A 24 -15.61 2.98 -3.52
N ASP A 25 -15.59 1.66 -3.45
CA ASP A 25 -16.79 0.86 -3.16
C ASP A 25 -16.99 0.56 -1.68
N GLU A 26 -15.92 0.22 -0.95
CA GLU A 26 -16.00 -0.19 0.44
C GLU A 26 -15.74 1.00 1.38
N LEU A 27 -14.68 1.76 1.13
CA LEU A 27 -14.31 2.85 2.03
C LEU A 27 -15.22 4.06 1.84
N LEU A 28 -15.28 4.64 0.64
CA LEU A 28 -16.07 5.85 0.40
C LEU A 28 -17.56 5.57 0.52
N LYS A 29 -18.13 4.72 -0.34
CA LYS A 29 -19.59 4.46 -0.32
C LYS A 29 -20.06 3.84 1.01
N GLY A 30 -19.29 2.90 1.58
CA GLY A 30 -19.62 2.27 2.85
C GLY A 30 -19.56 3.25 4.04
N SER A 31 -18.60 4.17 4.05
CA SER A 31 -18.48 5.19 5.10
C SER A 31 -19.57 6.27 4.99
N PHE A 32 -19.93 6.72 3.78
CA PHE A 32 -21.02 7.68 3.59
C PHE A 32 -22.40 7.10 3.94
N SER A 33 -22.60 5.80 3.73
CA SER A 33 -23.85 5.14 4.10
C SER A 33 -23.96 4.86 5.60
N GLY A 34 -22.88 4.94 6.38
CA GLY A 34 -22.86 4.66 7.82
C GLY A 34 -23.18 3.21 8.20
N THR A 35 -23.22 2.29 7.23
CA THR A 35 -23.83 0.95 7.38
C THR A 35 -22.82 -0.19 7.38
N LYS A 36 -21.55 0.03 6.96
CA LYS A 36 -20.57 -1.06 6.80
C LYS A 36 -19.14 -0.62 7.07
N LYS A 37 -18.41 -1.38 7.88
CA LYS A 37 -16.94 -1.27 8.01
C LYS A 37 -16.31 -1.78 6.70
N ALA A 38 -15.46 -0.98 6.08
CA ALA A 38 -14.76 -1.38 4.86
C ALA A 38 -13.94 -2.66 5.11
N THR A 39 -14.16 -3.68 4.29
CA THR A 39 -13.43 -4.96 4.34
C THR A 39 -12.54 -5.09 3.12
N VAL A 40 -11.25 -5.25 3.33
CA VAL A 40 -10.28 -5.53 2.26
C VAL A 40 -10.39 -7.03 1.91
N SER A 41 -10.43 -7.38 0.63
CA SER A 41 -10.42 -8.79 0.21
C SER A 41 -9.04 -9.43 0.43
N ASP A 42 -9.02 -10.74 0.65
CA ASP A 42 -7.79 -11.52 0.78
C ASP A 42 -6.89 -11.34 -0.46
N GLU A 43 -7.48 -11.26 -1.66
CA GLU A 43 -6.77 -10.96 -2.91
C GLU A 43 -5.99 -9.63 -2.84
N CYS A 44 -6.63 -8.53 -2.39
CA CYS A 44 -5.95 -7.24 -2.26
C CYS A 44 -4.84 -7.29 -1.19
N GLN A 45 -5.02 -8.08 -0.13
CA GLN A 45 -4.01 -8.26 0.93
C GLN A 45 -2.78 -9.03 0.42
N GLU A 46 -2.98 -10.10 -0.36
CA GLU A 46 -1.90 -10.87 -0.98
C GLU A 46 -1.13 -10.04 -2.02
N LEU A 47 -1.85 -9.30 -2.86
CA LEU A 47 -1.27 -8.36 -3.82
C LEU A 47 -0.42 -7.30 -3.11
N PHE A 48 -0.94 -6.71 -2.03
CA PHE A 48 -0.21 -5.74 -1.23
C PHE A 48 1.06 -6.34 -0.63
N THR A 49 0.96 -7.54 -0.03
CA THR A 49 2.09 -8.21 0.62
C THR A 49 3.22 -8.48 -0.37
N THR A 50 2.86 -9.01 -1.54
CA THR A 50 3.80 -9.31 -2.63
C THR A 50 4.45 -8.03 -3.17
N TYR A 51 3.65 -7.00 -3.47
CA TYR A 51 4.14 -5.70 -3.93
C TYR A 51 5.06 -5.03 -2.90
N LYS A 52 4.65 -5.00 -1.63
CA LYS A 52 5.42 -4.42 -0.52
C LYS A 52 6.78 -5.09 -0.38
N ALA A 53 6.83 -6.43 -0.45
CA ALA A 53 8.08 -7.18 -0.40
C ALA A 53 9.02 -6.79 -1.55
N CYS A 54 8.50 -6.69 -2.78
CA CYS A 54 9.28 -6.27 -3.95
C CYS A 54 9.90 -4.87 -3.76
N VAL A 55 9.08 -3.90 -3.33
CA VAL A 55 9.54 -2.53 -3.09
C VAL A 55 10.56 -2.47 -1.96
N TRP A 56 10.34 -3.22 -0.87
CA TRP A 56 11.28 -3.18 0.26
C TRP A 56 12.65 -3.73 -0.10
N ARG A 57 12.70 -4.76 -0.97
CA ARG A 57 13.96 -5.25 -1.53
C ARG A 57 14.68 -4.17 -2.34
N ALA A 58 13.97 -3.52 -3.27
CA ALA A 58 14.54 -2.46 -4.12
C ALA A 58 15.06 -1.26 -3.30
N ILE A 59 14.39 -0.93 -2.19
CA ILE A 59 14.85 0.12 -1.28
C ILE A 59 16.15 -0.28 -0.59
N LYS A 60 16.24 -1.50 -0.04
CA LYS A 60 17.47 -1.98 0.61
C LYS A 60 18.65 -2.01 -0.35
N GLU A 61 18.43 -2.41 -1.59
CA GLU A 61 19.46 -2.37 -2.66
C GLU A 61 19.94 -0.95 -2.94
N LYS A 62 19.05 0.05 -2.82
CA LYS A 62 19.37 1.47 -2.97
C LYS A 62 19.92 2.12 -1.69
N LYS A 63 19.99 1.40 -0.56
CA LYS A 63 20.48 1.87 0.74
C LYS A 63 19.80 3.15 1.25
N ILE A 64 18.48 3.23 1.06
CA ILE A 64 17.65 4.36 1.53
C ILE A 64 16.67 3.95 2.65
N ASP A 65 16.78 2.72 3.14
CA ASP A 65 15.92 2.16 4.18
C ASP A 65 16.05 2.89 5.51
N ASP A 66 17.26 3.25 5.94
CA ASP A 66 17.49 4.04 7.16
C ASP A 66 16.81 5.41 7.07
N LEU A 67 16.97 6.11 5.95
CA LEU A 67 16.34 7.42 5.73
C LEU A 67 14.81 7.34 5.78
N ILE A 68 14.22 6.29 5.20
CA ILE A 68 12.78 6.05 5.26
C ILE A 68 12.33 5.72 6.68
N HIS A 69 13.14 4.98 7.44
CA HIS A 69 12.83 4.65 8.82
C HIS A 69 12.84 5.90 9.71
N GLU A 70 13.86 6.75 9.60
CA GLU A 70 13.93 8.02 10.33
C GLU A 70 12.77 8.95 9.94
N ALA A 71 12.49 9.14 8.64
CA ALA A 71 11.40 10.00 8.19
C ALA A 71 10.02 9.54 8.70
N ARG A 72 9.82 8.24 8.96
CA ARG A 72 8.58 7.70 9.53
C ARG A 72 8.47 7.86 11.05
N LYS A 73 9.58 8.05 11.77
CA LYS A 73 9.55 8.29 13.24
C LYS A 73 9.02 9.67 13.59
N ASP A 74 9.18 10.63 12.69
CA ASP A 74 8.67 11.98 12.83
C ASP A 74 7.17 12.09 12.50
N ASP A 75 6.53 10.97 12.13
CA ASP A 75 5.10 10.91 11.86
C ASP A 75 4.29 10.96 13.18
N PRO A 76 3.42 11.97 13.37
CA PRO A 76 2.62 12.12 14.59
C PRO A 76 1.64 10.97 14.84
N GLU A 77 1.31 10.15 13.84
CA GLU A 77 0.42 8.97 13.99
C GLU A 77 1.15 7.74 14.56
N HIS A 78 2.50 7.73 14.63
CA HIS A 78 3.26 6.59 15.16
C HIS A 78 3.48 6.62 16.69
N LYS A 79 2.94 7.63 17.39
CA LYS A 79 3.10 7.83 18.85
C LYS A 79 1.87 7.44 19.68
N GLN A 80 0.92 6.68 19.12
CA GLN A 80 -0.28 6.21 19.84
C GLN A 80 -0.24 4.73 20.19
#